data_AF-F2PP93-F1
#
_entry.id   AF-F2PP93-F1
#
_cell.length_a   1.000
_cell.length_b   1.000
_cell.length_c   1.000
_cell.angle_alpha   90.00
_cell.angle_beta   90.00
_cell.angle_gamma   90.00
#
_symmetry.space_group_name_H-M   'P 1'
#
loop_
_entity.id
_entity.type
_entity.pdbx_description
1 polymer ?
#
loop_
_entity_poly.entity_id
_entity_poly.type
_entity_poly.pdbx_seq_one_letter_code
_entity_poly.pdbx_strand_id
1 'polypeptide(L)'
;MGDEVLDIPEDRNVAIITFGDAVAQRLAKLLFVASDDIDITRPLSRYGIDSMSDSEMVHWLSQKFSVGMSFLELLDSMCTSKHLAGVIYDTTQKHKESTLAKDAEDTDIVIDANEKSHAVENGTNRAGSLQESEENHQGVGPQLEMFSTYLKQAVSGLKPVAHSYVCDQLYSHAEGSISQHSSERAGFDSVYWMASMTKLTTAIAVLLCVERGQISLDEDVAPILPDLCSIPVLDRVDSKGKYSTKARSKPITLRLLLTHQSGCGIWRHGPNKIAEQRKVMKTFPLMFEPGSNSMYGSGFDWAGELVARLNWVSLEEFLQAEICKPLGMTSTTFHPDKRVDMLKRRVEFYERNDLHTGYFSIRCTI
;
A
#
# COMPACT_ATOMS: atom_id res chain seq x y z
N MET A 1 -10.37 23.55 1.73
CA MET A 1 -11.10 23.89 2.96
C MET A 1 -10.18 23.56 4.13
N GLY A 2 -10.17 24.41 5.17
CA GLY A 2 -9.24 24.27 6.29
C GLY A 2 -9.64 23.16 7.26
N ASP A 3 -8.83 22.99 8.30
CA ASP A 3 -9.16 22.13 9.44
C ASP A 3 -10.35 22.70 10.23
N GLU A 4 -11.56 22.40 9.78
CA GLU A 4 -12.72 22.42 10.67
C GLU A 4 -12.53 21.31 11.70
N VAL A 5 -12.36 21.74 12.95
CA VAL A 5 -12.66 20.93 14.12
C VAL A 5 -14.12 20.53 13.96
N LEU A 6 -14.35 19.26 13.62
CA LEU A 6 -15.69 18.68 13.53
C LEU A 6 -16.27 18.71 14.95
N ASP A 7 -17.13 19.70 15.19
CA ASP A 7 -17.77 19.90 16.48
C ASP A 7 -18.63 18.66 16.77
N ILE A 8 -18.22 17.87 17.77
CA ILE A 8 -18.71 16.52 18.00
C ILE A 8 -20.16 16.62 18.49
N PRO A 9 -21.18 16.25 17.68
CA PRO A 9 -22.58 16.47 18.06
C PRO A 9 -22.94 15.67 19.31
N GLU A 10 -23.70 16.25 20.23
CA GLU A 10 -24.17 15.54 21.43
C GLU A 10 -25.22 14.47 21.11
N ASP A 11 -26.02 14.67 20.05
CA ASP A 11 -26.95 13.65 19.56
C ASP A 11 -26.23 12.62 18.70
N ARG A 12 -26.31 11.35 19.10
CA ARG A 12 -25.67 10.21 18.43
C ARG A 12 -26.17 9.99 17.00
N ASN A 13 -27.43 10.30 16.68
CA ASN A 13 -27.95 10.15 15.32
C ASN A 13 -27.41 11.25 14.40
N VAL A 14 -27.32 12.48 14.90
CA VAL A 14 -26.66 13.60 14.19
C VAL A 14 -25.18 13.28 13.97
N ALA A 15 -24.47 12.82 15.00
CA ALA A 15 -23.07 12.41 14.90
C ALA A 15 -22.85 11.26 13.90
N ILE A 16 -23.76 10.28 13.85
CA ILE A 16 -23.70 9.17 12.87
C ILE A 16 -23.85 9.68 11.42
N ILE A 17 -24.67 10.70 11.18
CA ILE A 17 -24.78 11.34 9.87
C ILE A 17 -23.49 12.12 9.58
N THR A 18 -23.11 13.07 10.44
CA THR A 18 -21.95 13.94 10.24
C THR A 18 -20.64 13.16 10.07
N PHE A 19 -20.36 12.16 10.91
CA PHE A 19 -19.17 11.32 10.74
C PHE A 19 -19.34 10.30 9.61
N GLY A 20 -20.55 9.84 9.31
CA GLY A 20 -20.83 8.97 8.16
C GLY A 20 -20.48 9.66 6.85
N ASP A 21 -20.90 10.92 6.70
CA ASP A 21 -20.58 11.78 5.58
C ASP A 21 -19.09 12.13 5.53
N ALA A 22 -18.44 12.39 6.66
CA ALA A 22 -17.00 12.63 6.70
C ALA A 22 -16.18 11.40 6.27
N VAL A 23 -16.58 10.19 6.68
CA VAL A 23 -15.99 8.92 6.23
C VAL A 23 -16.28 8.69 4.75
N ALA A 24 -17.50 8.98 4.29
CA ALA A 24 -17.88 8.86 2.88
C ALA A 24 -17.10 9.81 1.96
N GLN A 25 -16.93 11.07 2.36
CA GLN A 25 -16.10 12.05 1.65
C GLN A 25 -14.62 11.64 1.63
N ARG A 26 -14.10 11.08 2.72
CA ARG A 26 -12.73 10.54 2.75
C ARG A 26 -12.59 9.35 1.80
N LEU A 27 -13.56 8.43 1.80
CA LEU A 27 -13.59 7.27 0.92
C LEU A 27 -13.72 7.68 -0.56
N ALA A 28 -14.61 8.62 -0.87
CA ALA A 28 -14.77 9.20 -2.21
C ALA A 28 -13.46 9.83 -2.72
N LYS A 29 -12.76 10.59 -1.86
CA LYS A 29 -11.43 11.17 -2.21
C LYS A 29 -10.38 10.09 -2.47
N LEU A 30 -10.38 8.99 -1.72
CA LEU A 30 -9.44 7.87 -1.92
C LEU A 30 -9.72 7.09 -3.22
N LEU A 31 -11.00 6.93 -3.56
CA LEU A 31 -11.47 6.18 -4.72
C LEU A 31 -11.62 7.03 -6.00
N PHE A 32 -11.43 8.35 -5.92
CA PHE A 32 -11.61 9.30 -7.02
C PHE A 32 -13.04 9.29 -7.61
N VAL A 33 -14.06 9.15 -6.75
CA VAL A 33 -15.49 9.21 -7.10
C VAL A 33 -16.19 10.41 -6.44
N ALA A 34 -17.44 10.70 -6.80
CA ALA A 34 -18.21 11.73 -6.09
C ALA A 34 -18.59 11.25 -4.69
N SER A 35 -18.77 12.17 -3.73
CA SER A 35 -19.29 11.85 -2.39
C SER A 35 -20.64 11.14 -2.45
N ASP A 36 -21.46 11.55 -3.40
CA ASP A 36 -22.85 11.13 -3.54
C ASP A 36 -22.96 9.69 -4.09
N ASP A 37 -21.88 9.14 -4.65
CA ASP A 37 -21.76 7.73 -5.08
C ASP A 37 -21.47 6.79 -3.89
N ILE A 38 -21.16 7.33 -2.70
CA ILE A 38 -20.83 6.56 -1.48
C ILE A 38 -22.06 6.44 -0.56
N ASP A 39 -22.88 5.42 -0.80
CA ASP A 39 -23.86 4.91 0.17
C ASP A 39 -23.22 4.54 1.52
N ILE A 40 -23.49 5.37 2.55
CA ILE A 40 -22.96 5.19 3.91
C ILE A 40 -23.36 3.86 4.59
N THR A 41 -24.36 3.16 4.07
CA THR A 41 -24.86 1.87 4.59
C THR A 41 -24.25 0.66 3.90
N ARG A 42 -23.52 0.85 2.79
CA ARG A 42 -22.87 -0.22 2.04
C ARG A 42 -21.52 -0.60 2.67
N PRO A 43 -21.14 -1.89 2.73
CA PRO A 43 -19.85 -2.29 3.29
C PRO A 43 -18.68 -1.75 2.49
N LEU A 44 -17.62 -1.31 3.17
CA LEU A 44 -16.42 -0.70 2.56
C LEU A 44 -15.75 -1.65 1.56
N SER A 45 -15.69 -2.95 1.86
CA SER A 45 -15.18 -3.99 0.96
C SER A 45 -15.96 -4.13 -0.36
N ARG A 46 -17.16 -3.55 -0.49
CA ARG A 46 -17.94 -3.51 -1.74
C ARG A 46 -17.60 -2.34 -2.66
N TYR A 47 -16.64 -1.49 -2.29
CA TYR A 47 -16.16 -0.37 -3.11
C TYR A 47 -14.85 -0.64 -3.86
N GLY A 48 -14.24 -1.80 -3.67
CA GLY A 48 -12.97 -2.14 -4.35
C GLY A 48 -11.76 -1.36 -3.83
N ILE A 49 -11.82 -0.91 -2.57
CA ILE A 49 -10.66 -0.35 -1.84
C ILE A 49 -9.46 -1.31 -1.89
N ASP A 50 -8.29 -0.73 -2.13
CA ASP A 50 -7.02 -1.44 -2.21
C ASP A 50 -6.18 -1.24 -0.93
N SER A 51 -5.11 -2.02 -0.80
CA SER A 51 -4.22 -1.97 0.37
C SER A 51 -3.60 -0.59 0.66
N MET A 52 -3.55 0.33 -0.31
CA MET A 52 -3.09 1.71 -0.10
C MET A 52 -4.21 2.58 0.47
N SER A 53 -5.41 2.48 -0.12
CA SER A 53 -6.64 3.15 0.32
C SER A 53 -7.02 2.71 1.75
N ASP A 54 -6.92 1.42 2.04
CA ASP A 54 -7.15 0.87 3.39
C ASP A 54 -6.15 1.45 4.40
N SER A 55 -4.87 1.54 4.01
CA SER A 55 -3.80 2.11 4.86
C SER A 55 -4.04 3.58 5.15
N GLU A 56 -4.40 4.35 4.13
CA GLU A 56 -4.75 5.76 4.27
C GLU A 56 -6.04 6.00 5.05
N MET A 57 -7.00 5.07 5.01
CA MET A 57 -8.24 5.13 5.79
C MET A 57 -7.99 4.81 7.27
N VAL A 58 -7.35 3.67 7.56
CA VAL A 58 -6.97 3.29 8.94
C VAL A 58 -6.11 4.35 9.60
N HIS A 59 -5.11 4.87 8.87
CA HIS A 59 -4.24 5.92 9.39
C HIS A 59 -4.99 7.24 9.65
N TRP A 60 -5.90 7.64 8.74
CA TRP A 60 -6.75 8.81 8.95
C TRP A 60 -7.71 8.66 10.14
N LEU A 61 -8.33 7.49 10.30
CA LEU A 61 -9.17 7.16 11.47
C LEU A 61 -8.38 7.26 12.78
N SER A 62 -7.15 6.75 12.80
CA SER A 62 -6.25 6.81 13.95
C SER A 62 -5.81 8.25 14.26
N GLN A 63 -5.38 9.03 13.25
CA GLN A 63 -4.88 10.38 13.46
C GLN A 63 -5.97 11.40 13.78
N LYS A 64 -7.14 11.33 13.12
CA LYS A 64 -8.21 12.34 13.27
C LYS A 64 -9.19 12.02 14.40
N PHE A 65 -9.37 10.74 14.76
CA PHE A 65 -10.40 10.33 15.72
C PHE A 65 -9.91 9.37 16.82
N SER A 66 -8.59 9.10 16.89
CA SER A 66 -8.00 8.12 17.82
C SER A 66 -8.53 6.69 17.69
N VAL A 67 -9.17 6.36 16.56
CA VAL A 67 -9.73 5.02 16.31
C VAL A 67 -8.61 4.07 15.87
N GLY A 68 -8.26 3.12 16.74
CA GLY A 68 -7.38 2.00 16.40
C GLY A 68 -8.17 0.87 15.74
N MET A 69 -7.85 0.55 14.50
CA MET A 69 -8.49 -0.50 13.70
C MET A 69 -7.46 -1.19 12.79
N SER A 70 -7.65 -2.47 12.49
CA SER A 70 -6.86 -3.23 11.54
C SER A 70 -7.48 -3.29 10.14
N PHE A 71 -6.67 -3.64 9.14
CA PHE A 71 -7.13 -3.86 7.76
C PHE A 71 -8.30 -4.85 7.65
N LEU A 72 -8.27 -5.93 8.42
CA LEU A 72 -9.31 -6.97 8.36
C LEU A 72 -10.65 -6.49 8.94
N GLU A 73 -10.60 -5.61 9.94
CA GLU A 73 -11.81 -4.99 10.53
C GLU A 73 -12.40 -3.92 9.60
N LEU A 74 -11.57 -3.19 8.85
CA LEU A 74 -12.05 -2.25 7.82
C LEU A 74 -12.75 -2.96 6.65
N LEU A 75 -12.25 -4.14 6.27
CA LEU A 75 -12.78 -4.94 5.17
C LEU A 75 -13.93 -5.88 5.57
N ASP A 76 -14.29 -5.94 6.86
CA ASP A 76 -15.38 -6.81 7.32
C ASP A 76 -16.72 -6.49 6.63
N SER A 77 -17.52 -7.52 6.41
CA SER A 77 -18.84 -7.41 5.76
C SER A 77 -19.84 -6.47 6.46
N MET A 78 -19.64 -6.19 7.75
CA MET A 78 -20.44 -5.28 8.57
C MET A 78 -19.84 -3.86 8.66
N CYS A 79 -18.61 -3.65 8.18
CA CYS A 79 -17.92 -2.37 8.25
C CYS A 79 -18.40 -1.44 7.12
N THR A 80 -19.18 -0.43 7.50
CA THR A 80 -19.81 0.58 6.63
C THR A 80 -19.40 1.97 7.11
N SER A 81 -19.56 3.03 6.29
CA SER A 81 -19.28 4.41 6.75
C SER A 81 -20.12 4.77 7.98
N LYS A 82 -21.37 4.30 8.03
CA LYS A 82 -22.29 4.44 9.17
C LYS A 82 -21.83 3.67 10.41
N HIS A 83 -21.22 2.49 10.26
CA HIS A 83 -20.62 1.75 11.36
C HIS A 83 -19.40 2.49 11.91
N LEU A 84 -18.49 2.93 11.04
CA LEU A 84 -17.31 3.71 11.41
C LEU A 84 -17.68 5.02 12.11
N ALA A 85 -18.75 5.70 11.66
CA ALA A 85 -19.30 6.88 12.33
C ALA A 85 -19.69 6.61 13.80
N GLY A 86 -20.30 5.44 14.08
CA GLY A 86 -20.58 4.98 15.43
C GLY A 86 -19.31 4.73 16.25
N VAL A 87 -18.31 4.05 15.67
CA VAL A 87 -17.01 3.79 16.32
C VAL A 87 -16.26 5.10 16.64
N ILE A 88 -16.27 6.06 15.71
CA ILE A 88 -15.71 7.41 15.91
C ILE A 88 -16.42 8.13 17.07
N TYR A 89 -17.75 8.14 17.08
CA TYR A 89 -18.53 8.75 18.16
C TYR A 89 -18.24 8.11 19.52
N ASP A 90 -18.34 6.78 19.61
CA ASP A 90 -18.14 6.05 20.87
C ASP A 90 -16.69 6.19 21.39
N THR A 91 -15.71 6.41 20.49
CA THR A 91 -14.29 6.66 20.84
C THR A 91 -14.07 8.11 21.28
N THR A 92 -14.62 9.10 20.57
CA THR A 92 -14.50 10.52 20.94
C THR A 92 -15.22 10.84 22.26
N GLN A 93 -16.35 10.21 22.57
CA GLN A 93 -17.00 10.37 23.88
C GLN A 93 -16.15 9.82 25.03
N LYS A 94 -15.56 8.62 24.90
CA LYS A 94 -14.61 8.07 25.89
C LYS A 94 -13.39 8.97 26.10
N HIS A 95 -12.90 9.61 25.04
CA HIS A 95 -11.84 10.61 25.15
C HIS A 95 -12.32 11.88 25.88
N LYS A 96 -13.50 12.42 25.57
CA LYS A 96 -14.09 13.55 26.33
C LYS A 96 -14.19 13.23 27.82
N GLU A 97 -14.72 12.06 28.19
CA GLU A 97 -14.81 11.60 29.59
C GLU A 97 -13.43 11.48 30.26
N SER A 98 -12.44 10.92 29.56
CA SER A 98 -11.07 10.80 30.07
C SER A 98 -10.30 12.13 30.14
N THR A 99 -10.67 13.12 29.33
CA THR A 99 -10.04 14.44 29.32
C THR A 99 -10.68 15.36 30.37
N LEU A 100 -12.01 15.33 30.55
CA LEU A 100 -12.69 15.98 31.68
C LEU A 100 -12.20 15.47 33.05
N ALA A 101 -11.69 14.24 33.12
CA ALA A 101 -11.06 13.68 34.32
C ALA A 101 -9.60 14.13 34.54
N LYS A 102 -8.97 14.81 33.57
CA LYS A 102 -7.59 15.35 33.61
C LYS A 102 -7.54 16.88 33.66
N ASP A 103 -8.48 17.54 33.00
CA ASP A 103 -8.60 19.01 32.96
C ASP A 103 -8.98 19.61 34.33
N ALA A 104 -9.25 18.77 35.34
CA ALA A 104 -9.37 19.18 36.74
C ALA A 104 -8.02 19.41 37.44
N GLU A 105 -6.89 19.00 36.85
CA GLU A 105 -5.54 19.12 37.45
C GLU A 105 -4.61 20.13 36.76
N ASP A 106 -4.87 20.55 35.51
CA ASP A 106 -3.98 21.43 34.74
C ASP A 106 -4.75 22.59 34.05
N THR A 107 -5.12 23.60 34.83
CA THR A 107 -5.51 24.92 34.30
C THR A 107 -4.52 25.99 34.74
N ASP A 108 -3.52 26.29 33.90
CA ASP A 108 -2.93 27.63 33.92
C ASP A 108 -2.20 28.00 32.61
N ILE A 109 -2.26 29.31 32.30
CA ILE A 109 -1.49 30.06 31.28
C ILE A 109 -2.02 30.06 29.82
N VAL A 110 -1.99 31.27 29.27
CA VAL A 110 -2.58 31.76 28.00
C VAL A 110 -1.46 32.38 27.13
N ILE A 111 -1.71 32.62 25.84
CA ILE A 111 -1.36 33.82 25.02
C ILE A 111 -1.01 33.47 23.56
N ASP A 112 -2.03 33.65 22.70
CA ASP A 112 -2.09 34.58 21.55
C ASP A 112 -1.23 34.38 20.26
N ALA A 113 -1.70 35.02 19.19
CA ALA A 113 -1.47 34.71 17.78
C ALA A 113 -0.41 35.61 17.08
N ASN A 114 -0.07 35.34 15.81
CA ASN A 114 -0.77 35.99 14.66
C ASN A 114 -0.06 35.84 13.27
N GLU A 115 -0.87 35.49 12.25
CA GLU A 115 -0.88 35.91 10.83
C GLU A 115 0.30 35.86 9.79
N LYS A 116 -0.14 35.49 8.55
CA LYS A 116 0.25 36.02 7.20
C LYS A 116 1.65 35.67 6.62
N SER A 117 1.87 35.63 5.30
CA SER A 117 1.06 35.37 4.08
C SER A 117 2.00 35.49 2.86
N HIS A 118 1.70 34.87 1.70
CA HIS A 118 1.80 35.45 0.32
C HIS A 118 1.76 34.38 -0.79
N ALA A 119 1.30 34.77 -1.98
CA ALA A 119 1.15 33.93 -3.18
C ALA A 119 1.78 34.61 -4.41
N VAL A 120 2.17 33.84 -5.44
CA VAL A 120 2.55 34.36 -6.78
C VAL A 120 2.16 33.35 -7.89
N GLU A 121 1.72 33.86 -9.04
CA GLU A 121 1.42 33.14 -10.29
C GLU A 121 2.71 32.96 -11.17
N ASN A 122 2.74 32.60 -12.47
CA ASN A 122 1.79 32.16 -13.51
C ASN A 122 2.59 31.34 -14.56
N GLY A 123 1.96 30.73 -15.58
CA GLY A 123 2.66 30.43 -16.85
C GLY A 123 2.22 29.17 -17.63
N THR A 124 1.70 29.38 -18.84
CA THR A 124 1.24 28.35 -19.80
C THR A 124 2.27 28.04 -20.90
N ASN A 125 2.19 26.87 -21.56
CA ASN A 125 2.00 26.73 -23.03
C ASN A 125 2.06 25.27 -23.55
N ARG A 126 1.80 25.06 -24.86
CA ARG A 126 1.12 23.89 -25.46
C ARG A 126 1.83 23.34 -26.72
N ALA A 127 1.33 22.19 -27.23
CA ALA A 127 1.61 21.49 -28.52
C ALA A 127 2.84 20.54 -28.55
N GLY A 128 2.85 19.40 -29.27
CA GLY A 128 1.84 18.63 -30.04
C GLY A 128 2.53 17.41 -30.71
N SER A 129 2.18 16.14 -30.42
CA SER A 129 1.14 15.29 -31.04
C SER A 129 1.51 14.60 -32.37
N LEU A 130 1.59 13.26 -32.39
CA LEU A 130 1.30 12.38 -33.55
C LEU A 130 0.74 11.01 -33.09
N GLN A 131 -0.60 10.94 -33.09
CA GLN A 131 -1.48 9.82 -33.48
C GLN A 131 -1.38 8.42 -32.83
N GLU A 132 -2.36 8.14 -31.97
CA GLU A 132 -2.84 6.80 -31.57
C GLU A 132 -3.82 6.25 -32.64
N SER A 133 -3.92 4.92 -32.78
CA SER A 133 -4.93 4.24 -33.61
C SER A 133 -6.12 3.76 -32.76
N GLU A 134 -7.34 4.14 -33.15
CA GLU A 134 -8.58 3.71 -32.47
C GLU A 134 -8.84 2.21 -32.67
N GLU A 135 -8.69 1.40 -31.61
CA GLU A 135 -9.16 0.00 -31.62
C GLU A 135 -10.62 -0.12 -31.13
N ASN A 136 -11.38 -0.90 -31.89
CA ASN A 136 -12.83 -0.87 -31.97
C ASN A 136 -13.51 -1.54 -30.75
N HIS A 137 -14.22 -0.75 -29.92
CA HIS A 137 -14.90 -1.23 -28.70
C HIS A 137 -16.20 -2.05 -28.96
N GLN A 138 -16.13 -3.12 -29.76
CA GLN A 138 -17.28 -4.01 -29.98
C GLN A 138 -17.45 -5.02 -28.85
N GLY A 139 -18.34 -4.73 -27.89
CA GLY A 139 -18.80 -5.68 -26.86
C GLY A 139 -18.77 -5.18 -25.42
N VAL A 140 -18.35 -3.94 -25.19
CA VAL A 140 -18.19 -3.34 -23.86
C VAL A 140 -19.56 -2.93 -23.28
N GLY A 141 -19.89 -3.39 -22.07
CA GLY A 141 -21.15 -3.02 -21.39
C GLY A 141 -21.16 -1.58 -20.86
N PRO A 142 -22.32 -0.94 -20.65
CA PRO A 142 -22.42 0.47 -20.26
C PRO A 142 -21.64 0.85 -18.98
N GLN A 143 -21.51 -0.10 -18.05
CA GLN A 143 -20.76 0.07 -16.81
C GLN A 143 -19.26 0.24 -17.06
N LEU A 144 -18.71 -0.43 -18.08
CA LEU A 144 -17.30 -0.34 -18.44
C LEU A 144 -16.99 0.95 -19.20
N GLU A 145 -17.88 1.43 -20.08
CA GLU A 145 -17.74 2.74 -20.74
C GLU A 145 -17.79 3.90 -19.72
N MET A 146 -18.69 3.79 -18.73
CA MET A 146 -18.78 4.73 -17.61
C MET A 146 -17.47 4.73 -16.81
N PHE A 147 -16.91 3.55 -16.51
CA PHE A 147 -15.60 3.40 -15.87
C PHE A 147 -14.44 3.96 -16.71
N SER A 148 -14.42 3.78 -18.04
CA SER A 148 -13.46 4.44 -18.94
C SER A 148 -13.54 5.96 -18.82
N THR A 149 -14.76 6.49 -18.73
CA THR A 149 -15.01 7.93 -18.66
C THR A 149 -14.51 8.51 -17.34
N TYR A 150 -14.75 7.83 -16.21
CA TYR A 150 -14.18 8.23 -14.92
C TYR A 150 -12.65 8.16 -14.91
N LEU A 151 -12.02 7.11 -15.46
CA LEU A 151 -10.57 7.03 -15.58
C LEU A 151 -9.99 8.20 -16.40
N LYS A 152 -10.60 8.51 -17.56
CA LYS A 152 -10.19 9.66 -18.38
C LYS A 152 -10.31 10.99 -17.64
N GLN A 153 -11.37 11.18 -16.84
CA GLN A 153 -11.55 12.39 -16.03
C GLN A 153 -10.54 12.46 -14.88
N ALA A 154 -10.34 11.37 -14.13
CA ALA A 154 -9.40 11.31 -13.01
C ALA A 154 -7.92 11.50 -13.43
N VAL A 155 -7.58 11.16 -14.68
CA VAL A 155 -6.24 11.38 -15.27
C VAL A 155 -6.15 12.74 -16.02
N SER A 156 -7.27 13.47 -16.17
CA SER A 156 -7.30 14.77 -16.86
C SER A 156 -6.76 15.92 -15.99
N GLY A 157 -5.43 16.02 -15.94
CA GLY A 157 -4.69 16.99 -15.13
C GLY A 157 -3.81 16.31 -14.09
N LEU A 158 -2.66 16.92 -13.76
CA LEU A 158 -1.66 16.46 -12.76
C LEU A 158 -1.57 14.92 -12.64
N LYS A 159 -1.09 14.33 -13.74
CA LYS A 159 -1.39 12.98 -14.22
C LYS A 159 -0.81 11.83 -13.38
N PRO A 160 -1.62 10.83 -12.98
CA PRO A 160 -1.20 9.45 -12.78
C PRO A 160 -1.35 8.62 -14.07
N VAL A 161 -0.78 7.41 -14.11
CA VAL A 161 -1.04 6.41 -15.16
C VAL A 161 -2.09 5.42 -14.67
N ALA A 162 -3.08 5.10 -15.49
CA ALA A 162 -4.08 4.08 -15.19
C ALA A 162 -4.09 2.97 -16.24
N HIS A 163 -4.07 1.72 -15.78
CA HIS A 163 -4.34 0.53 -16.58
C HIS A 163 -5.50 -0.25 -15.98
N SER A 164 -6.40 -0.72 -16.84
CA SER A 164 -7.50 -1.59 -16.43
C SER A 164 -7.70 -2.71 -17.44
N TYR A 165 -8.01 -3.89 -16.91
CA TYR A 165 -8.19 -5.12 -17.67
C TYR A 165 -9.38 -5.91 -17.13
N VAL A 166 -10.23 -6.41 -18.02
CA VAL A 166 -11.29 -7.37 -17.68
C VAL A 166 -11.19 -8.55 -18.65
N CYS A 167 -10.83 -9.72 -18.12
CA CYS A 167 -10.87 -10.97 -18.88
C CYS A 167 -12.33 -11.40 -19.13
N ASP A 168 -12.54 -12.27 -20.12
CA ASP A 168 -13.83 -12.68 -20.72
C ASP A 168 -14.54 -11.65 -21.63
N GLN A 169 -14.26 -10.35 -21.52
CA GLN A 169 -14.74 -9.34 -22.49
C GLN A 169 -13.62 -8.52 -23.17
N LEU A 170 -12.35 -8.80 -22.85
CA LEU A 170 -11.15 -8.11 -23.36
C LEU A 170 -11.30 -6.57 -23.39
N TYR A 171 -11.68 -5.98 -22.27
CA TYR A 171 -11.58 -4.54 -22.09
C TYR A 171 -10.15 -4.19 -21.66
N SER A 172 -9.51 -3.27 -22.39
CA SER A 172 -8.18 -2.73 -22.09
C SER A 172 -8.19 -1.21 -22.26
N HIS A 173 -7.78 -0.48 -21.23
CA HIS A 173 -7.61 0.97 -21.31
C HIS A 173 -6.30 1.41 -20.64
N ALA A 174 -5.60 2.33 -21.30
CA ALA A 174 -4.37 2.97 -20.88
C ALA A 174 -4.51 4.48 -21.06
N GLU A 175 -4.15 5.26 -20.04
CA GLU A 175 -4.27 6.72 -20.03
C GLU A 175 -3.15 7.34 -19.17
N GLY A 176 -2.69 8.55 -19.54
CA GLY A 176 -1.54 9.23 -18.90
C GLY A 176 -0.29 9.33 -19.79
N SER A 177 0.86 9.62 -19.17
CA SER A 177 2.19 9.70 -19.82
C SER A 177 3.22 8.92 -19.01
N ILE A 178 4.38 8.57 -19.57
CA ILE A 178 5.41 7.79 -18.82
C ILE A 178 6.11 8.61 -17.72
N SER A 179 6.04 9.94 -17.77
CA SER A 179 6.44 10.82 -16.66
C SER A 179 5.62 12.11 -16.65
N GLN A 180 5.77 12.92 -15.58
CA GLN A 180 5.16 14.25 -15.48
C GLN A 180 5.65 15.20 -16.58
N HIS A 181 6.93 15.06 -16.99
CA HIS A 181 7.60 15.94 -17.94
C HIS A 181 7.61 15.41 -19.38
N SER A 182 7.19 14.16 -19.61
CA SER A 182 7.12 13.55 -20.94
C SER A 182 5.77 13.78 -21.62
N SER A 183 5.81 13.92 -22.94
CA SER A 183 4.66 13.82 -23.84
C SER A 183 4.39 12.38 -24.32
N GLU A 184 5.32 11.45 -24.06
CA GLU A 184 5.18 10.04 -24.41
C GLU A 184 4.10 9.37 -23.53
N ARG A 185 3.15 8.73 -24.19
CA ARG A 185 1.98 8.09 -23.58
C ARG A 185 2.41 6.83 -22.82
N ALA A 186 1.80 6.59 -21.67
CA ALA A 186 1.92 5.30 -21.00
C ALA A 186 0.98 4.30 -21.68
N GLY A 187 1.50 3.11 -22.01
CA GLY A 187 0.79 2.07 -22.73
C GLY A 187 1.02 0.69 -22.13
N PHE A 188 0.46 -0.35 -22.74
CA PHE A 188 0.58 -1.72 -22.23
C PHE A 188 2.01 -2.29 -22.31
N ASP A 189 2.82 -1.80 -23.25
CA ASP A 189 4.26 -2.07 -23.34
C ASP A 189 5.13 -1.15 -22.45
N SER A 190 4.54 -0.27 -21.64
CA SER A 190 5.32 0.52 -20.67
C SER A 190 5.80 -0.35 -19.51
N VAL A 191 6.97 -0.02 -18.97
CA VAL A 191 7.63 -0.82 -17.91
C VAL A 191 7.34 -0.19 -16.55
N TYR A 192 6.67 -0.95 -15.69
CA TYR A 192 6.23 -0.51 -14.36
C TYR A 192 7.09 -1.11 -13.25
N TRP A 193 7.23 -0.36 -12.15
CA TRP A 193 7.75 -0.89 -10.91
C TRP A 193 6.69 -1.77 -10.23
N MET A 194 6.81 -3.09 -10.38
CA MET A 194 5.88 -4.07 -9.80
C MET A 194 5.80 -4.02 -8.26
N ALA A 195 6.82 -3.49 -7.58
CA ALA A 195 6.90 -3.38 -6.13
C ALA A 195 6.43 -4.67 -5.43
N SER A 196 5.36 -4.59 -4.65
CA SER A 196 4.79 -5.72 -3.89
C SER A 196 4.16 -6.81 -4.74
N MET A 197 3.77 -6.55 -6.00
CA MET A 197 3.22 -7.57 -6.91
C MET A 197 4.24 -8.70 -7.20
N THR A 198 5.53 -8.40 -7.06
CA THR A 198 6.63 -9.39 -7.10
C THR A 198 6.43 -10.55 -6.11
N LYS A 199 5.66 -10.35 -5.04
CA LYS A 199 5.34 -11.44 -4.09
C LYS A 199 4.59 -12.59 -4.76
N LEU A 200 3.77 -12.32 -5.78
CA LEU A 200 3.07 -13.37 -6.54
C LEU A 200 4.03 -14.23 -7.36
N THR A 201 4.97 -13.62 -8.09
CA THR A 201 5.96 -14.38 -8.87
C THR A 201 6.91 -15.16 -7.97
N THR A 202 7.32 -14.59 -6.82
CA THR A 202 8.07 -15.33 -5.79
C THR A 202 7.24 -16.48 -5.19
N ALA A 203 5.94 -16.30 -4.93
CA ALA A 203 5.08 -17.40 -4.44
C ALA A 203 5.02 -18.57 -5.43
N ILE A 204 4.87 -18.28 -6.72
CA ILE A 204 4.86 -19.31 -7.77
C ILE A 204 6.21 -20.03 -7.81
N ALA A 205 7.34 -19.30 -7.78
CA ALA A 205 8.68 -19.91 -7.76
C ALA A 205 8.91 -20.83 -6.55
N VAL A 206 8.41 -20.41 -5.38
CA VAL A 206 8.42 -21.22 -4.16
C VAL A 206 7.57 -22.49 -4.32
N LEU A 207 6.35 -22.37 -4.86
CA LEU A 207 5.46 -23.52 -5.07
C LEU A 207 6.02 -24.50 -6.11
N LEU A 208 6.72 -24.04 -7.15
CA LEU A 208 7.46 -24.91 -8.07
C LEU A 208 8.54 -25.73 -7.35
N CYS A 209 9.24 -25.16 -6.36
CA CYS A 209 10.20 -25.91 -5.54
C CYS A 209 9.49 -26.97 -4.67
N VAL A 210 8.27 -26.67 -4.19
CA VAL A 210 7.43 -27.62 -3.43
C VAL A 210 6.91 -28.76 -4.31
N GLU A 211 6.41 -28.46 -5.51
CA GLU A 211 5.95 -29.47 -6.48
C GLU A 211 7.10 -30.39 -6.94
N ARG A 212 8.32 -29.87 -7.01
CA ARG A 212 9.56 -30.64 -7.29
C ARG A 212 10.02 -31.48 -6.10
N GLY A 213 9.38 -31.40 -4.94
CA GLY A 213 9.76 -32.12 -3.73
C GLY A 213 11.10 -31.67 -3.12
N GLN A 214 11.58 -30.46 -3.45
CA GLN A 214 12.82 -29.91 -2.88
C GLN A 214 12.64 -29.47 -1.41
N ILE A 215 11.43 -29.08 -1.05
CA ILE A 215 11.01 -28.67 0.29
C ILE A 215 9.48 -28.78 0.39
N SER A 216 8.93 -28.96 1.59
CA SER A 216 7.51 -28.85 1.89
C SER A 216 7.15 -27.46 2.44
N LEU A 217 5.85 -27.14 2.53
CA LEU A 217 5.39 -25.87 3.11
C LEU A 217 5.59 -25.78 4.63
N ASP A 218 5.71 -26.93 5.32
CA ASP A 218 5.57 -27.02 6.78
C ASP A 218 6.83 -27.53 7.51
N GLU A 219 7.91 -27.84 6.80
CA GLU A 219 9.21 -28.13 7.43
C GLU A 219 9.96 -26.85 7.85
N ASP A 220 10.92 -27.00 8.76
CA ASP A 220 11.77 -25.89 9.23
C ASP A 220 12.76 -25.49 8.14
N VAL A 221 12.78 -24.20 7.77
CA VAL A 221 13.70 -23.65 6.78
C VAL A 221 15.14 -23.53 7.27
N ALA A 222 15.42 -23.77 8.56
CA ALA A 222 16.75 -23.64 9.17
C ALA A 222 17.91 -24.34 8.43
N PRO A 223 17.77 -25.53 7.81
CA PRO A 223 18.84 -26.16 7.03
C PRO A 223 19.28 -25.36 5.79
N ILE A 224 18.38 -24.52 5.25
CA ILE A 224 18.60 -23.74 4.02
C ILE A 224 18.87 -22.27 4.35
N LEU A 225 18.16 -21.73 5.35
CA LEU A 225 18.25 -20.35 5.83
C LEU A 225 18.74 -20.27 7.30
N PRO A 226 19.95 -20.76 7.63
CA PRO A 226 20.49 -20.66 8.98
C PRO A 226 20.64 -19.20 9.43
N ASP A 227 20.98 -18.29 8.51
CA ASP A 227 21.04 -16.84 8.72
C ASP A 227 19.74 -16.32 9.36
N LEU A 228 18.59 -16.61 8.74
CA LEU A 228 17.26 -16.21 9.21
C LEU A 228 16.93 -16.89 10.55
N CYS A 229 17.14 -18.20 10.63
CA CYS A 229 16.76 -18.97 11.81
C CYS A 229 17.64 -18.65 13.04
N SER A 230 18.74 -17.93 12.87
CA SER A 230 19.57 -17.34 13.94
C SER A 230 19.08 -15.98 14.46
N ILE A 231 18.16 -15.30 13.76
CA ILE A 231 17.65 -13.99 14.16
C ILE A 231 16.81 -14.13 15.45
N PRO A 232 17.11 -13.38 16.52
CA PRO A 232 16.37 -13.44 17.77
C PRO A 232 15.03 -12.70 17.67
N VAL A 233 14.11 -12.99 18.58
CA VAL A 233 12.79 -12.33 18.67
C VAL A 233 12.89 -11.11 19.59
N LEU A 234 12.25 -10.02 19.21
CA LEU A 234 12.04 -8.83 20.03
C LEU A 234 11.28 -9.21 21.32
N ASP A 235 11.82 -8.83 22.47
CA ASP A 235 11.20 -9.16 23.77
C ASP A 235 10.53 -7.93 24.39
N ARG A 236 11.24 -6.81 24.48
CA ARG A 236 10.75 -5.54 25.05
C ARG A 236 11.32 -4.35 24.30
N VAL A 237 10.58 -3.26 24.31
CA VAL A 237 11.04 -1.92 23.95
C VAL A 237 10.74 -1.01 25.14
N ASP A 238 11.72 -0.23 25.60
CA ASP A 238 11.53 0.75 26.67
C ASP A 238 10.98 2.09 26.15
N SER A 239 10.60 2.98 27.06
CA SER A 239 10.06 4.31 26.73
C SER A 239 11.05 5.25 26.03
N LYS A 240 12.31 4.82 25.83
CA LYS A 240 13.35 5.54 25.08
C LYS A 240 13.69 4.86 23.75
N GLY A 241 12.91 3.85 23.35
CA GLY A 241 13.10 3.12 22.09
C GLY A 241 14.25 2.10 22.11
N LYS A 242 14.88 1.86 23.27
CA LYS A 242 15.89 0.79 23.39
C LYS A 242 15.18 -0.54 23.57
N TYR A 243 15.66 -1.57 22.87
CA TYR A 243 15.03 -2.89 22.89
C TYR A 243 15.93 -3.99 23.47
N SER A 244 15.28 -5.06 23.94
CA SER A 244 15.88 -6.35 24.27
C SER A 244 15.36 -7.43 23.33
N THR A 245 16.10 -8.53 23.21
CA THR A 245 15.73 -9.69 22.39
C THR A 245 15.86 -10.98 23.19
N LYS A 246 15.22 -12.05 22.72
CA LYS A 246 15.29 -13.41 23.25
C LYS A 246 15.50 -14.41 22.12
N ALA A 247 15.99 -15.60 22.46
CA ALA A 247 16.03 -16.71 21.52
C ALA A 247 14.62 -17.08 21.04
N ARG A 248 14.49 -17.36 19.75
CA ARG A 248 13.29 -17.90 19.11
C ARG A 248 12.99 -19.31 19.65
N SER A 249 11.74 -19.63 19.90
CA SER A 249 11.28 -20.94 20.40
C SER A 249 10.53 -21.79 19.39
N LYS A 250 10.00 -21.21 18.30
CA LYS A 250 9.24 -21.92 17.25
C LYS A 250 9.96 -21.95 15.90
N PRO A 251 9.92 -23.06 15.12
CA PRO A 251 10.52 -23.13 13.78
C PRO A 251 9.92 -22.10 12.82
N ILE A 252 10.69 -21.69 11.81
CA ILE A 252 10.16 -20.90 10.69
C ILE A 252 9.90 -21.86 9.55
N THR A 253 8.69 -21.88 9.02
CA THR A 253 8.34 -22.69 7.86
C THR A 253 8.10 -21.82 6.64
N LEU A 254 8.15 -22.44 5.45
CA LEU A 254 7.89 -21.76 4.20
C LEU A 254 6.47 -21.18 4.14
N ARG A 255 5.48 -21.88 4.72
CA ARG A 255 4.11 -21.36 4.92
C ARG A 255 4.13 -20.05 5.69
N LEU A 256 4.83 -19.98 6.82
CA LEU A 256 4.88 -18.76 7.66
C LEU A 256 5.58 -17.58 6.96
N LEU A 257 6.52 -17.85 6.04
CA LEU A 257 7.12 -16.83 5.18
C LEU A 257 6.10 -16.25 4.17
N LEU A 258 5.33 -17.12 3.51
CA LEU A 258 4.32 -16.74 2.51
C LEU A 258 3.05 -16.11 3.13
N THR A 259 2.68 -16.47 4.36
CA THR A 259 1.48 -15.95 5.05
C THR A 259 1.74 -14.73 5.93
N HIS A 260 2.95 -14.14 5.88
CA HIS A 260 3.35 -13.00 6.73
C HIS A 260 3.36 -13.30 8.25
N GLN A 261 3.50 -14.58 8.63
CA GLN A 261 3.45 -15.04 10.03
C GLN A 261 4.83 -15.45 10.61
N SER A 262 5.92 -15.24 9.88
CA SER A 262 7.28 -15.60 10.29
C SER A 262 7.93 -14.68 11.35
N GLY A 263 7.28 -13.56 11.71
CA GLY A 263 7.86 -12.52 12.56
C GLY A 263 8.80 -11.55 11.84
N CYS A 264 9.14 -11.80 10.57
CA CYS A 264 9.97 -10.91 9.76
C CYS A 264 9.25 -9.58 9.49
N GLY A 265 9.76 -8.45 9.99
CA GLY A 265 9.19 -7.12 9.76
C GLY A 265 9.85 -6.34 8.62
N ILE A 266 9.13 -5.35 8.09
CA ILE A 266 9.72 -4.27 7.29
C ILE A 266 10.02 -3.08 8.20
N TRP A 267 11.30 -2.75 8.37
CA TRP A 267 11.72 -1.56 9.12
C TRP A 267 11.82 -0.36 8.18
N ARG A 268 10.84 0.55 8.24
CA ARG A 268 10.72 1.71 7.33
C ARG A 268 11.54 2.94 7.72
N HIS A 269 12.29 2.90 8.82
CA HIS A 269 13.06 4.06 9.33
C HIS A 269 14.57 3.96 9.05
N GLY A 270 14.97 3.10 8.11
CA GLY A 270 16.36 2.88 7.71
C GLY A 270 16.80 3.64 6.46
N PRO A 271 18.11 3.71 6.20
CA PRO A 271 18.64 4.40 5.03
C PRO A 271 18.20 3.70 3.73
N ASN A 272 17.86 4.50 2.72
CA ASN A 272 16.99 4.12 1.61
C ASN A 272 17.62 3.25 0.50
N LYS A 273 18.78 2.61 0.71
CA LYS A 273 19.47 1.85 -0.36
C LYS A 273 19.15 0.36 -0.31
N ILE A 274 18.94 -0.26 -1.47
CA ILE A 274 18.62 -1.71 -1.58
C ILE A 274 19.66 -2.61 -0.89
N ALA A 275 20.96 -2.29 -1.02
CA ALA A 275 22.04 -3.05 -0.37
C ALA A 275 22.01 -2.91 1.16
N GLU A 276 21.61 -1.75 1.67
CA GLU A 276 21.46 -1.50 3.10
C GLU A 276 20.17 -2.14 3.62
N GLN A 277 19.08 -2.18 2.84
CA GLN A 277 17.86 -2.93 3.16
C GLN A 277 18.13 -4.44 3.33
N ARG A 278 18.87 -5.08 2.41
CA ARG A 278 19.29 -6.49 2.59
C ARG A 278 20.10 -6.73 3.85
N LYS A 279 20.94 -5.76 4.24
CA LYS A 279 21.70 -5.81 5.50
C LYS A 279 20.78 -5.65 6.71
N VAL A 280 19.88 -4.66 6.70
CA VAL A 280 18.87 -4.40 7.73
C VAL A 280 17.97 -5.61 7.97
N MET A 281 17.52 -6.29 6.91
CA MET A 281 16.73 -7.53 7.00
C MET A 281 17.45 -8.68 7.71
N LYS A 282 18.79 -8.70 7.70
CA LYS A 282 19.60 -9.71 8.41
C LYS A 282 20.05 -9.28 9.81
N THR A 283 19.85 -8.01 10.20
CA THR A 283 20.30 -7.47 11.49
C THR A 283 19.20 -7.08 12.46
N PHE A 284 17.94 -6.94 12.01
CA PHE A 284 16.82 -6.57 12.87
C PHE A 284 16.15 -7.82 13.48
N PRO A 285 15.77 -7.83 14.76
CA PRO A 285 15.07 -8.97 15.37
C PRO A 285 13.70 -9.24 14.73
N LEU A 286 13.22 -10.48 14.85
CA LEU A 286 11.84 -10.84 14.52
C LEU A 286 10.90 -10.11 15.48
N MET A 287 9.79 -9.55 15.00
CA MET A 287 8.87 -8.76 15.82
C MET A 287 8.03 -9.61 16.78
N PHE A 288 7.88 -10.91 16.49
CA PHE A 288 7.15 -11.89 17.29
C PHE A 288 7.62 -13.32 16.96
N GLU A 289 7.20 -14.30 17.77
CA GLU A 289 7.50 -15.72 17.54
C GLU A 289 6.78 -16.24 16.29
N PRO A 290 7.43 -17.04 15.43
CA PRO A 290 6.81 -17.57 14.22
C PRO A 290 5.45 -18.25 14.51
N GLY A 291 4.43 -17.86 13.75
CA GLY A 291 3.06 -18.34 13.91
C GLY A 291 2.32 -17.84 15.16
N SER A 292 2.84 -16.86 15.92
CA SER A 292 2.10 -16.23 17.03
C SER A 292 1.31 -14.97 16.63
N ASN A 293 1.60 -14.37 15.47
CA ASN A 293 0.92 -13.19 14.93
C ASN A 293 1.12 -13.13 13.40
N SER A 294 0.55 -12.11 12.73
CA SER A 294 0.81 -11.79 11.33
C SER A 294 1.20 -10.32 11.15
N MET A 295 2.12 -10.03 10.25
CA MET A 295 2.58 -8.67 9.95
C MET A 295 3.24 -8.62 8.57
N TYR A 296 2.86 -7.63 7.76
CA TYR A 296 3.48 -7.39 6.46
C TYR A 296 4.98 -7.11 6.60
N GLY A 297 5.79 -7.82 5.81
CA GLY A 297 7.21 -7.95 6.11
C GLY A 297 8.05 -8.66 5.06
N SER A 298 9.32 -8.89 5.40
CA SER A 298 10.36 -9.45 4.53
C SER A 298 10.35 -10.98 4.37
N GLY A 299 9.25 -11.65 4.77
CA GLY A 299 9.11 -13.10 4.62
C GLY A 299 9.26 -13.57 3.16
N PHE A 300 8.78 -12.78 2.20
CA PHE A 300 8.93 -13.07 0.77
C PHE A 300 10.36 -12.90 0.25
N ASP A 301 11.14 -11.97 0.80
CA ASP A 301 12.54 -11.79 0.44
C ASP A 301 13.37 -13.01 0.87
N TRP A 302 13.08 -13.55 2.06
CA TRP A 302 13.65 -14.81 2.54
C TRP A 302 13.15 -16.03 1.76
N ALA A 303 11.88 -16.06 1.34
CA ALA A 303 11.37 -17.13 0.48
C ALA A 303 12.06 -17.14 -0.90
N GLY A 304 12.37 -15.95 -1.44
CA GLY A 304 13.16 -15.80 -2.66
C GLY A 304 14.63 -16.25 -2.49
N GLU A 305 15.25 -15.92 -1.36
CA GLU A 305 16.58 -16.42 -0.99
C GLU A 305 16.59 -17.95 -0.85
N LEU A 306 15.52 -18.56 -0.34
CA LEU A 306 15.37 -20.02 -0.22
C LEU A 306 15.31 -20.70 -1.59
N VAL A 307 14.52 -20.17 -2.53
CA VAL A 307 14.48 -20.65 -3.93
C VAL A 307 15.87 -20.61 -4.57
N ALA A 308 16.58 -19.48 -4.39
CA ALA A 308 17.93 -19.29 -4.89
C ALA A 308 18.93 -20.33 -4.32
N ARG A 309 18.91 -20.55 -3.01
CA ARG A 309 19.79 -21.52 -2.33
C ARG A 309 19.49 -22.98 -2.69
N LEU A 310 18.22 -23.35 -2.84
CA LEU A 310 17.82 -24.71 -3.27
C LEU A 310 18.30 -25.04 -4.69
N ASN A 311 18.31 -24.06 -5.58
CA ASN A 311 18.55 -24.26 -7.01
C ASN A 311 19.94 -23.76 -7.49
N TRP A 312 20.78 -23.26 -6.59
CA TRP A 312 22.15 -22.79 -6.87
C TRP A 312 22.25 -21.70 -7.95
N VAL A 313 21.20 -20.88 -8.06
CA VAL A 313 21.07 -19.76 -9.00
C VAL A 313 20.51 -18.54 -8.29
N SER A 314 20.61 -17.35 -8.87
CA SER A 314 19.88 -16.19 -8.36
C SER A 314 18.37 -16.33 -8.56
N LEU A 315 17.58 -15.60 -7.76
CA LEU A 315 16.12 -15.53 -7.96
C LEU A 315 15.75 -14.96 -9.33
N GLU A 316 16.53 -14.01 -9.87
CA GLU A 316 16.35 -13.51 -11.25
C GLU A 316 16.46 -14.67 -12.25
N GLU A 317 17.54 -15.44 -12.21
CA GLU A 317 17.76 -16.56 -13.15
C GLU A 317 16.67 -17.63 -13.05
N PHE A 318 16.22 -17.95 -11.82
CA PHE A 318 15.10 -18.87 -11.61
C PHE A 318 13.80 -18.33 -12.19
N LEU A 319 13.40 -17.09 -11.87
CA LEU A 319 12.18 -16.49 -12.42
C LEU A 319 12.24 -16.37 -13.94
N GLN A 320 13.39 -16.01 -14.52
CA GLN A 320 13.58 -15.94 -15.97
C GLN A 320 13.39 -17.30 -16.64
N ALA A 321 14.01 -18.35 -16.10
CA ALA A 321 13.96 -19.69 -16.67
C ALA A 321 12.57 -20.36 -16.53
N GLU A 322 11.95 -20.22 -15.35
CA GLU A 322 10.80 -21.04 -14.93
C GLU A 322 9.44 -20.34 -15.09
N ILE A 323 9.42 -19.00 -15.16
CA ILE A 323 8.18 -18.22 -15.25
C ILE A 323 8.19 -17.28 -16.46
N CYS A 324 9.16 -16.37 -16.55
CA CYS A 324 9.12 -15.31 -17.56
C CYS A 324 9.31 -15.86 -18.98
N LYS A 325 10.28 -16.74 -19.21
CA LYS A 325 10.53 -17.32 -20.54
C LYS A 325 9.38 -18.23 -21.03
N PRO A 326 8.81 -19.16 -20.22
CA PRO A 326 7.64 -19.95 -20.63
C PRO A 326 6.40 -19.09 -20.96
N LEU A 327 6.21 -17.96 -20.27
CA LEU A 327 5.08 -17.05 -20.47
C LEU A 327 5.37 -15.91 -21.48
N GLY A 328 6.54 -15.88 -22.12
CA GLY A 328 6.92 -14.84 -23.09
C GLY A 328 7.14 -13.43 -22.49
N MET A 329 7.33 -13.32 -21.17
CA MET A 329 7.49 -12.06 -20.44
C MET A 329 8.89 -11.44 -20.64
N THR A 330 9.13 -10.83 -21.80
CA THR A 330 10.45 -10.26 -22.19
C THR A 330 10.83 -8.96 -21.48
N SER A 331 9.84 -8.29 -20.84
CA SER A 331 9.97 -6.98 -20.18
C SER A 331 9.86 -7.04 -18.64
N THR A 332 10.20 -8.18 -18.02
CA THR A 332 10.22 -8.36 -16.55
C THR A 332 11.64 -8.71 -16.08
N THR A 333 12.17 -8.03 -15.05
CA THR A 333 13.51 -8.28 -14.48
C THR A 333 13.72 -7.51 -13.16
N PHE A 334 14.58 -8.02 -12.27
CA PHE A 334 15.16 -7.27 -11.14
C PHE A 334 16.28 -6.29 -11.56
N HIS A 335 16.76 -6.32 -12.81
CA HIS A 335 17.87 -5.52 -13.31
C HIS A 335 17.51 -4.63 -14.51
N PRO A 336 16.56 -3.68 -14.35
CA PRO A 336 16.18 -2.77 -15.44
C PRO A 336 17.33 -1.84 -15.87
N ASP A 337 18.32 -1.61 -14.99
CA ASP A 337 19.57 -0.90 -15.28
C ASP A 337 20.36 -1.52 -16.44
N LYS A 338 20.24 -2.84 -16.65
CA LYS A 338 20.91 -3.59 -17.72
C LYS A 338 20.09 -3.65 -19.02
N ARG A 339 18.90 -3.02 -19.06
CA ARG A 339 17.91 -3.16 -20.14
C ARG A 339 17.52 -1.80 -20.72
N VAL A 340 18.38 -1.27 -21.59
CA VAL A 340 18.20 0.02 -22.29
C VAL A 340 16.85 0.10 -23.03
N ASP A 341 16.37 -1.04 -23.54
CA ASP A 341 15.06 -1.16 -24.20
C ASP A 341 13.87 -1.00 -23.25
N MET A 342 14.03 -1.37 -21.97
CA MET A 342 13.03 -1.16 -20.92
C MET A 342 13.10 0.26 -20.36
N LEU A 343 14.31 0.79 -20.13
CA LEU A 343 14.52 2.11 -19.54
C LEU A 343 13.84 3.23 -20.32
N LYS A 344 13.79 3.13 -21.66
CA LYS A 344 13.10 4.11 -22.52
C LYS A 344 11.59 4.18 -22.29
N ARG A 345 10.96 3.03 -21.99
CA ARG A 345 9.50 2.88 -21.82
C ARG A 345 9.09 2.81 -20.34
N ARG A 346 10.03 3.07 -19.42
CA ARG A 346 9.79 2.93 -17.98
C ARG A 346 8.99 4.11 -17.46
N VAL A 347 7.90 3.81 -16.77
CA VAL A 347 7.11 4.83 -16.08
C VAL A 347 7.85 5.31 -14.84
N GLU A 348 8.00 6.62 -14.70
CA GLU A 348 8.63 7.26 -13.54
C GLU A 348 7.74 7.14 -12.29
N PHE A 349 8.36 7.19 -11.11
CA PHE A 349 7.60 7.33 -9.87
C PHE A 349 7.06 8.76 -9.76
N TYR A 350 5.76 8.86 -9.50
CA TYR A 350 5.08 10.12 -9.27
C TYR A 350 5.08 10.45 -7.78
N GLU A 351 5.69 11.58 -7.41
CA GLU A 351 5.56 12.16 -6.07
C GLU A 351 4.23 12.94 -6.02
N ARG A 352 3.27 12.48 -5.20
CA ARG A 352 1.98 13.17 -4.98
C ARG A 352 2.23 14.45 -4.17
N ASN A 353 2.32 15.59 -4.84
CA ASN A 353 2.55 16.90 -4.22
C ASN A 353 1.24 17.59 -3.75
N ASP A 354 0.39 16.87 -3.02
CA ASP A 354 -0.82 17.44 -2.39
C ASP A 354 -0.50 18.03 -1.01
N LEU A 355 0.12 19.22 -1.00
CA LEU A 355 0.59 19.96 0.18
C LEU A 355 -0.50 20.41 1.19
N HIS A 356 -1.72 19.87 1.15
CA HIS A 356 -2.84 20.21 2.06
C HIS A 356 -3.48 19.01 2.76
N THR A 357 -3.04 17.79 2.48
CA THR A 357 -3.27 16.64 3.36
C THR A 357 -1.94 15.93 3.46
N GLY A 358 -1.27 16.05 4.61
CA GLY A 358 0.03 15.39 4.78
C GLY A 358 -0.10 13.89 4.54
N TYR A 359 0.77 13.32 3.70
CA TYR A 359 1.54 12.08 3.95
C TYR A 359 2.26 11.58 2.68
N PHE A 360 3.40 10.93 2.92
CA PHE A 360 4.15 10.01 2.05
C PHE A 360 4.38 10.33 0.57
N SER A 361 5.57 10.90 0.33
CA SER A 361 6.39 10.57 -0.83
C SER A 361 6.70 9.06 -0.89
N ILE A 362 6.30 8.37 -1.96
CA ILE A 362 6.91 7.09 -2.36
C ILE A 362 8.12 7.40 -3.26
N ARG A 363 9.12 8.06 -2.68
CA ARG A 363 10.49 8.04 -3.22
C ARG A 363 11.13 6.68 -2.91
N CYS A 364 10.79 5.68 -3.71
CA CYS A 364 11.69 4.56 -3.96
C CYS A 364 12.94 5.08 -4.69
N THR A 365 13.81 5.72 -3.91
CA THR A 365 15.16 6.11 -4.33
C THR A 365 16.03 4.84 -4.31
N ILE A 366 16.98 4.75 -5.23
CA ILE A 366 17.80 3.55 -5.53
C ILE A 366 18.74 3.18 -4.37
#